data_AF-A0A8J6UBB6-F1
#
_entry.id   AF-A0A8J6UBB6-F1
#
_cell.length_a   1.000
_cell.length_b   1.000
_cell.length_c   1.000
_cell.angle_alpha   90.00
_cell.angle_beta   90.00
_cell.angle_gamma   90.00
#
_symmetry.space_group_name_H-M   'P 1'
#
loop_
_entity.id
_entity.type
_entity.pdbx_description
1 polymer ?
#
loop_
_entity_poly.entity_id
_entity_poly.type
_entity_poly.pdbx_seq_one_letter_code
_entity_poly.pdbx_strand_id
1 'polypeptide(L)'
;LMARSQLFEIYAKSTFGLMGRTPDFLNVVVTGMAHNGWFLDQYNTEWSVNIKNYFNYIRDNDLFLTHAIINPQNDRSKNSHGQK
;
A
#
# COMPACT_ATOMS: atom_id res chain seq x y z
N LEU A 1 17.17 -4.65 5.76
CA LEU A 1 16.17 -5.75 5.70
C LEU A 1 15.86 -6.33 7.08
N MET A 2 16.86 -6.72 7.90
CA MET A 2 16.64 -7.28 9.24
C MET A 2 15.84 -6.37 10.20
N ALA A 3 16.18 -5.08 10.27
CA ALA A 3 15.47 -4.12 11.13
C ALA A 3 13.95 -4.04 10.83
N ARG A 4 13.57 -4.10 9.54
CA ARG A 4 12.15 -4.11 9.14
C ARG A 4 11.44 -5.40 9.56
N SER A 5 12.12 -6.54 9.44
CA SER A 5 11.57 -7.83 9.88
C SER A 5 11.30 -7.83 11.39
N GLN A 6 12.22 -7.27 12.18
CA GLN A 6 12.06 -7.14 13.63
C GLN A 6 10.87 -6.23 13.98
N LEU A 7 10.69 -5.12 13.25
CA LEU A 7 9.53 -4.24 13.41
C LEU A 7 8.20 -4.99 13.21
N PHE A 8 8.09 -5.75 12.11
CA PHE A 8 6.89 -6.55 11.82
C PHE A 8 6.63 -7.59 12.91
N GLU A 9 7.67 -8.24 13.42
CA GLU A 9 7.54 -9.22 14.49
C GLU A 9 7.05 -8.59 15.80
N ILE A 10 7.51 -7.37 16.13
CA ILE A 10 7.06 -6.63 17.32
C ILE A 10 5.57 -6.31 17.21
N TYR A 11 5.09 -5.80 16.07
CA TYR A 11 3.66 -5.51 15.86
C TYR A 11 2.80 -6.79 15.84
N ALA A 12 3.31 -7.87 15.24
CA ALA A 12 2.60 -9.15 15.24
C ALA A 12 2.48 -9.70 16.68
N LYS A 13 3.56 -9.66 17.46
CA LYS A 13 3.55 -10.11 18.86
C LYS A 13 2.65 -9.27 19.76
N SER A 14 2.64 -7.94 19.58
CA SER A 14 1.81 -7.04 20.40
C SER A 14 0.30 -7.24 20.19
N THR A 15 -0.09 -7.74 19.02
CA THR A 15 -1.49 -8.00 18.66
C THR A 15 -1.86 -9.48 18.67
N PHE A 16 -0.97 -10.35 19.16
CA PHE A 16 -1.09 -11.81 19.08
C PHE A 16 -1.36 -12.31 17.65
N GLY A 17 -0.91 -11.56 16.63
CA GLY A 17 -1.11 -11.85 15.22
C GLY A 17 -2.53 -11.58 14.70
N LEU A 18 -3.42 -10.99 15.50
CA LEU A 18 -4.82 -10.76 15.11
C LEU A 18 -4.99 -9.50 14.24
N MET A 19 -4.07 -8.53 14.33
CA MET A 19 -4.13 -7.32 13.51
C MET A 19 -3.43 -7.53 12.17
N GLY A 20 -4.18 -7.98 11.15
CA GLY A 20 -3.63 -8.20 9.80
C GLY A 20 -3.42 -6.95 8.95
N ARG A 21 -3.76 -5.77 9.47
CA ARG A 21 -3.73 -4.47 8.77
C ARG A 21 -3.03 -3.40 9.62
N THR A 22 -1.87 -3.73 10.16
CA THR A 22 -1.04 -2.79 10.90
C THR A 22 -0.48 -1.69 9.96
N PRO A 23 -0.16 -0.49 10.48
CA PRO A 23 0.27 0.64 9.66
C PRO A 23 1.50 0.35 8.78
N ASP A 24 2.38 -0.54 9.22
CA ASP A 24 3.61 -0.93 8.54
C ASP A 24 3.37 -1.65 7.20
N PHE A 25 2.20 -2.29 7.02
CA PHE A 25 1.86 -3.02 5.80
C PHE A 25 1.84 -2.12 4.56
N LEU A 26 1.01 -1.07 4.57
CA LEU A 26 0.88 -0.17 3.41
C LEU A 26 2.06 0.79 3.28
N ASN A 27 2.72 1.15 4.37
CA ASN A 27 3.90 2.02 4.33
C ASN A 27 5.00 1.41 3.45
N VAL A 28 5.18 0.09 3.50
CA VAL A 28 6.12 -0.62 2.62
C VAL A 28 5.70 -0.58 1.16
N VAL A 29 4.41 -0.75 0.87
CA VAL A 29 3.88 -0.71 -0.50
C VAL A 29 4.15 0.66 -1.12
N VAL A 30 3.80 1.75 -0.41
CA VAL A 30 4.02 3.12 -0.90
C VAL A 30 5.51 3.43 -1.04
N THR A 31 6.35 2.98 -0.09
CA THR A 31 7.81 3.12 -0.19
C THR A 31 8.36 2.44 -1.45
N GLY A 32 7.88 1.23 -1.75
CA GLY A 32 8.28 0.49 -2.96
C GLY A 32 7.86 1.21 -4.24
N MET A 33 6.64 1.76 -4.29
CA MET A 33 6.15 2.52 -5.44
C MET A 33 6.91 3.84 -5.63
N ALA A 34 7.20 4.57 -4.54
CA ALA A 34 7.96 5.81 -4.59
C ALA A 34 9.40 5.59 -5.08
N HIS A 35 10.05 4.50 -4.64
CA HIS A 35 11.39 4.15 -5.08
C HIS A 35 11.42 3.68 -6.55
N ASN A 36 10.34 3.05 -7.03
CA ASN A 36 10.18 2.60 -8.41
C ASN A 36 9.32 3.55 -9.25
N GLY A 37 9.36 4.86 -8.96
CA GLY A 37 8.54 5.86 -9.66
C GLY A 37 8.72 5.86 -11.19
N TRP A 38 9.88 5.43 -11.69
CA TRP A 38 10.17 5.28 -13.13
C TRP A 38 9.15 4.38 -13.86
N PHE A 39 8.55 3.41 -13.16
CA PHE A 39 7.52 2.55 -13.74
C PHE A 39 6.23 3.32 -14.01
N LEU A 40 5.88 4.27 -13.14
CA LEU A 40 4.69 5.11 -13.30
C LEU A 40 4.86 6.13 -14.42
N ASP A 41 6.10 6.62 -14.63
CA ASP A 41 6.44 7.54 -15.73
C ASP A 41 6.12 6.95 -17.11
N GLN A 42 6.12 5.61 -17.26
CA GLN A 42 5.77 4.94 -18.52
C GLN A 42 4.30 5.18 -18.93
N TYR A 43 3.43 5.51 -17.97
CA TYR A 43 2.00 5.73 -18.19
C TYR A 43 1.65 7.21 -18.12
N ASN A 44 2.21 7.93 -17.15
CA ASN A 44 2.09 9.38 -17.02
C ASN A 44 3.27 9.92 -16.19
N THR A 45 3.99 10.87 -16.77
CA THR A 45 5.19 11.49 -16.18
C THR A 45 4.92 12.24 -14.88
N GLU A 46 3.69 12.67 -14.62
CA GLU A 46 3.33 13.33 -13.34
C GLU A 46 3.12 12.32 -12.21
N TRP A 47 2.86 11.05 -12.51
CA TRP A 47 2.52 10.06 -11.49
C TRP A 47 3.70 9.69 -10.60
N SER A 48 4.93 9.70 -11.13
CA SER A 48 6.12 9.48 -10.29
C SER A 48 6.34 10.62 -9.28
N VAL A 49 5.99 11.86 -9.67
CA VAL A 49 6.05 13.02 -8.77
C VAL A 49 4.99 12.89 -7.69
N ASN A 50 3.76 12.52 -8.07
CA ASN A 50 2.65 12.34 -7.12
C ASN A 50 2.95 11.27 -6.07
N ILE A 51 3.46 10.10 -6.45
CA ILE A 51 3.77 9.04 -5.48
C ILE A 51 4.90 9.43 -4.53
N LYS A 52 5.92 10.17 -5.01
CA LYS A 52 7.03 10.65 -4.17
C LYS A 52 6.55 11.71 -3.18
N ASN A 53 5.71 12.65 -3.64
CA ASN A 53 5.10 13.65 -2.78
C ASN A 53 4.19 13.00 -1.73
N TYR A 54 3.38 12.02 -2.13
CA TYR A 54 2.54 11.27 -1.22
C TYR A 54 3.36 10.49 -0.18
N PHE A 55 4.44 9.82 -0.61
CA PHE A 55 5.37 9.15 0.30
C PHE A 55 5.97 10.10 1.34
N ASN A 56 6.43 11.29 0.93
CA ASN A 56 6.94 12.28 1.86
C ASN A 56 5.86 12.73 2.85
N TYR A 57 4.66 13.02 2.34
CA TYR A 57 3.53 13.44 3.18
C TYR A 57 3.15 12.40 4.23
N ILE A 58 3.00 11.12 3.87
CA ILE A 58 2.64 10.07 4.84
C ILE A 58 3.75 9.82 5.87
N ARG A 59 5.02 9.92 5.46
CA ARG A 59 6.19 9.74 6.35
C ARG A 59 6.28 10.88 7.35
N ASP A 60 6.12 12.11 6.88
CA ASP A 60 6.30 13.31 7.70
C ASP A 60 5.12 13.52 8.69
N ASN A 61 3.97 12.89 8.45
CA ASN A 61 2.77 12.99 9.28
C ASN A 61 2.38 11.68 10.01
N ASP A 62 3.18 10.62 9.88
CA ASP A 62 2.93 9.29 10.47
C ASP A 62 1.49 8.77 10.27
N LEU A 63 1.01 8.84 9.03
CA LEU A 63 -0.39 8.53 8.72
C LEU A 63 -0.65 7.02 8.68
N PHE A 64 -1.75 6.60 9.31
CA PHE A 64 -2.24 5.24 9.20
C PHE A 64 -3.11 5.08 7.94
N LEU A 65 -2.59 4.33 6.98
CA LEU A 65 -3.27 4.04 5.72
C LEU A 65 -4.20 2.83 5.80
N THR A 66 -5.28 2.87 5.02
CA THR A 66 -6.15 1.73 4.70
C THR A 66 -6.28 1.59 3.18
N HIS A 67 -6.78 0.46 2.68
CA HIS A 67 -6.96 0.21 1.25
C HIS A 67 -8.26 -0.51 0.94
N ALA A 68 -8.79 -0.22 -0.26
CA ALA A 68 -9.91 -0.92 -0.87
C ALA A 68 -9.50 -1.30 -2.30
N ILE A 69 -9.12 -2.56 -2.51
CA ILE A 69 -8.60 -3.07 -3.81
C ILE A 69 -9.63 -3.98 -4.49
N ILE A 70 -10.59 -4.50 -3.73
CA ILE A 70 -11.56 -5.46 -4.24
C ILE A 70 -12.72 -4.70 -4.89
N ASN A 71 -12.94 -4.97 -6.18
CA ASN A 71 -14.12 -4.49 -6.90
C ASN A 71 -15.40 -5.06 -6.26
N PRO A 72 -16.52 -4.32 -6.30
CA PRO A 72 -17.81 -4.85 -5.88
C PRO A 72 -18.13 -6.18 -6.59
N GLN A 73 -18.40 -7.23 -5.81
CA GLN A 73 -18.83 -8.51 -6.36
C GLN A 73 -20.34 -8.48 -6.56
N ASN A 74 -20.76 -8.18 -7.78
CA ASN A 74 -22.16 -8.32 -8.18
C ASN A 74 -22.40 -9.76 -8.68
N ASP A 75 -22.03 -10.06 -9.92
CA ASP A 75 -22.13 -11.40 -10.49
C ASP A 75 -20.76 -12.10 -10.50
N ARG A 76 -20.59 -13.11 -9.61
CA ARG A 76 -19.32 -13.85 -9.50
C ARG A 76 -18.99 -14.71 -10.73
N SER A 77 -19.94 -14.91 -11.65
CA SER A 77 -19.70 -15.62 -12.92
C SER A 77 -19.07 -14.74 -14.00
N LYS A 78 -19.00 -13.42 -13.78
CA LYS A 78 -18.49 -12.44 -14.75
C LYS A 78 -17.24 -11.73 -14.23
N ASN A 79 -16.34 -11.38 -15.13
CA ASN A 79 -15.21 -10.51 -14.82
C ASN A 79 -15.68 -9.08 -14.53
N SER A 80 -14.86 -8.29 -13.80
CA SER A 80 -15.23 -6.93 -13.40
C SER A 80 -15.63 -6.01 -14.56
N HIS A 81 -14.98 -6.15 -15.73
CA HIS A 81 -15.30 -5.37 -16.94
C HIS A 81 -16.64 -5.74 -17.59
N GLY A 82 -17.22 -6.89 -17.24
CA GLY A 82 -18.50 -7.38 -17.78
C GLY A 82 -19.66 -7.30 -16.79
N GLN A 83 -19.47 -6.65 -15.65
CA GLN A 83 -20.54 -6.37 -14.69
C GLN A 83 -21.44 -5.28 -15.28
N LYS A 84 -22.76 -5.42 -15.10
CA LYS A 84 -23.73 -4.36 -15.38
C LYS A 84 -24.09 -3.64 -14.08
#